data_AF-A0A934ZAU4-F1
#
_entry.id   AF-A0A934ZAU4-F1
#
_cell.length_a   1.000
_cell.length_b   1.000
_cell.length_c   1.000
_cell.angle_alpha   90.00
_cell.angle_beta   90.00
_cell.angle_gamma   90.00
#
_symmetry.space_group_name_H-M   'P 1'
#
loop_
_entity.id
_entity.type
_entity.pdbx_description
1 polymer ?
#
loop_
_entity_poly.entity_id
_entity_poly.type
_entity_poly.pdbx_seq_one_letter_code
_entity_poly.pdbx_strand_id
1 'polypeptide(L)'
;MDKVQRAHAAIDVKELKRALVATGLEVFRVRGNEVHLAERQNLHLMEARVQVAGGGAPTVTVVLHAQRSDVPKMDPKSMLNIVRGRAEGLKRDGYEEVDAKPREICSVNDGAVLDVWYEVTLRREVSSLDEAVAEAQRVFSVERYVVPGPKD
;
A
#
# COMPACT_ATOMS: atom_id res chain seq x y z
N MET A 1 0.17 -22.33 -27.55
CA MET A 1 0.70 -21.18 -26.78
C MET A 1 0.40 -21.45 -25.32
N ASP A 2 1.28 -22.22 -24.70
CA ASP A 2 1.13 -22.73 -23.34
C ASP A 2 1.24 -21.60 -22.33
N LYS A 3 0.10 -21.24 -21.72
CA LYS A 3 0.11 -20.57 -20.42
C LYS A 3 0.54 -21.63 -19.40
N VAL A 4 1.85 -21.76 -19.20
CA VAL A 4 2.40 -22.50 -18.07
C VAL A 4 1.95 -21.75 -16.82
N GLN A 5 0.85 -22.22 -16.24
CA GLN A 5 0.38 -21.83 -14.94
C GLN A 5 1.46 -22.26 -13.95
N ARG A 6 2.33 -21.33 -13.55
CA ARG A 6 3.31 -21.60 -12.50
C ARG A 6 2.52 -21.85 -11.23
N ALA A 7 2.41 -23.13 -10.85
CA ALA A 7 1.88 -23.51 -9.56
C ALA A 7 2.95 -23.15 -8.52
N HIS A 8 2.86 -21.94 -7.97
CA HIS A 8 3.64 -21.56 -6.81
C HIS A 8 3.10 -22.35 -5.61
N ALA A 9 3.99 -22.98 -4.84
CA ALA A 9 3.58 -23.56 -3.56
C ALA A 9 2.92 -22.45 -2.73
N ALA A 10 1.70 -22.71 -2.26
CA ALA A 10 0.92 -21.68 -1.59
C ALA A 10 1.67 -21.18 -0.34
N ILE A 11 1.86 -19.87 -0.22
CA ILE A 11 2.52 -19.27 0.93
C ILE A 11 1.53 -19.26 2.11
N ASP A 12 1.87 -19.92 3.21
CA ASP A 12 1.09 -19.86 4.44
C ASP A 12 1.24 -18.47 5.12
N VAL A 13 0.12 -17.89 5.56
CA VAL A 13 0.13 -16.54 6.16
C VAL A 13 0.93 -16.46 7.47
N LYS A 14 1.04 -17.56 8.24
CA LYS A 14 1.84 -17.56 9.48
C LYS A 14 3.33 -17.60 9.14
N GLU A 15 3.71 -18.34 8.10
CA GLU A 15 5.06 -18.31 7.56
C GLU A 15 5.42 -16.92 7.02
N LEU A 16 4.55 -16.34 6.18
CA LEU A 16 4.73 -14.98 5.66
C LEU A 16 4.89 -13.95 6.79
N LYS A 17 4.01 -13.98 7.79
CA LYS A 17 4.10 -13.10 8.96
C LYS A 17 5.45 -13.25 9.67
N ARG A 18 5.90 -14.49 9.92
CA ARG A 18 7.18 -14.74 10.60
C ARG A 18 8.35 -14.19 9.80
N ALA A 19 8.37 -14.41 8.48
CA ALA A 19 9.42 -13.93 7.60
C ALA A 19 9.47 -12.39 7.54
N LEU A 20 8.31 -11.73 7.42
CA LEU A 20 8.23 -10.26 7.46
C LEU A 20 8.75 -9.70 8.79
N VAL A 21 8.32 -10.25 9.93
CA VAL A 21 8.81 -9.82 11.26
C VAL A 21 10.31 -10.03 11.42
N ALA A 22 10.87 -11.11 10.88
CA ALA A 22 12.31 -11.37 10.92
C ALA A 22 13.14 -10.30 10.20
N THR A 23 12.53 -9.53 9.30
CA THR A 23 13.19 -8.38 8.63
C THR A 23 13.12 -7.08 9.42
N GLY A 24 12.46 -7.08 10.58
CA GLY A 24 12.22 -5.88 11.40
C GLY A 24 10.94 -5.12 11.05
N LEU A 25 10.14 -5.59 10.08
CA LEU A 25 8.84 -5.01 9.78
C LEU A 25 7.84 -5.32 10.90
N GLU A 26 7.15 -4.30 11.38
CA GLU A 26 6.10 -4.43 12.39
C GLU A 26 4.78 -4.82 11.71
N VAL A 27 4.04 -5.74 12.32
CA VAL A 27 2.73 -6.20 11.81
C VAL A 27 1.62 -5.54 12.61
N PHE A 28 0.75 -4.79 11.94
CA PHE A 28 -0.44 -4.21 12.57
C PHE A 28 -1.49 -5.29 12.85
N ARG A 29 -1.83 -6.06 11.82
CA ARG A 29 -2.86 -7.12 11.91
C ARG A 29 -2.69 -8.12 10.78
N VAL A 30 -3.35 -9.26 10.94
CA VAL A 30 -3.54 -10.25 9.87
C VAL A 30 -5.04 -10.37 9.60
N ARG A 31 -5.44 -10.38 8.33
CA ARG A 31 -6.84 -10.57 7.89
C ARG A 31 -6.89 -11.64 6.81
N GLY A 32 -7.51 -12.78 7.11
CA GLY A 32 -7.51 -13.92 6.20
C GLY A 32 -6.07 -14.33 5.86
N ASN A 33 -5.71 -14.22 4.58
CA ASN A 33 -4.38 -14.56 4.07
C ASN A 33 -3.46 -13.35 3.89
N GLU A 34 -3.83 -12.18 4.42
CA GLU A 34 -3.14 -10.92 4.23
C GLU A 34 -2.53 -10.40 5.54
N VAL A 35 -1.24 -10.05 5.50
CA VAL A 35 -0.50 -9.39 6.58
C VAL A 35 -0.48 -7.90 6.30
N HIS A 36 -1.01 -7.09 7.22
CA HIS A 36 -0.97 -5.64 7.16
C HIS A 36 0.23 -5.14 7.97
N LEU A 37 1.15 -4.42 7.31
CA LEU A 37 2.32 -3.86 7.97
C LEU A 37 1.96 -2.57 8.69
N ALA A 38 2.50 -2.39 9.88
CA ALA A 38 2.33 -1.19 10.67
C ALA A 38 3.29 -0.10 10.19
N GLU A 39 2.74 1.06 9.89
CA GLU A 39 3.48 2.27 9.53
C GLU A 39 3.26 3.32 10.62
N ARG A 40 4.34 3.69 11.33
CA ARG A 40 4.30 4.70 12.39
C ARG A 40 4.54 6.07 11.77
N GLN A 41 3.48 6.85 11.60
CA GLN A 41 3.56 8.25 11.16
C GLN A 41 3.92 9.18 12.34
N ASN A 42 3.50 8.81 13.56
CA ASN A 42 3.90 9.40 14.83
C ASN A 42 3.51 8.44 15.99
N LEU A 43 3.71 8.82 17.25
CA LEU A 43 3.41 7.99 18.43
C LEU A 43 1.93 7.52 18.50
N HIS A 44 0.99 8.24 17.89
CA HIS A 44 -0.44 8.04 18.08
C HIS A 44 -1.18 7.55 16.82
N LEU A 45 -0.56 7.61 15.64
CA LEU A 45 -1.18 7.22 14.37
C LEU A 45 -0.41 6.06 13.73
N MET A 46 -1.10 4.93 13.61
CA MET A 46 -0.59 3.74 12.94
C MET A 46 -1.43 3.45 11.72
N GLU A 47 -0.79 3.41 10.57
CA GLU A 47 -1.42 3.09 9.30
C GLU A 47 -0.98 1.73 8.81
N ALA A 48 -1.71 1.19 7.84
CA ALA A 48 -1.30 0.00 7.14
C ALA A 48 -1.45 0.21 5.65
N ARG A 49 -0.52 0.95 5.06
CA ARG A 49 -0.51 1.23 3.61
C ARG A 49 0.20 0.17 2.80
N VAL A 50 0.96 -0.73 3.44
CA VAL A 50 1.55 -1.89 2.78
C VAL A 50 0.89 -3.16 3.33
N GLN A 51 0.44 -4.03 2.43
CA GLN A 51 -0.12 -5.33 2.77
C GLN A 51 0.52 -6.41 1.90
N VAL A 52 0.70 -7.60 2.47
CA VAL A 52 1.24 -8.75 1.76
C VAL A 52 0.29 -9.92 1.93
N ALA A 53 -0.29 -10.37 0.82
CA ALA A 53 -1.12 -11.56 0.76
C ALA A 53 -0.27 -12.78 0.43
N GLY A 54 -0.43 -13.86 1.18
CA GLY A 54 0.13 -15.17 0.86
C GLY A 54 -0.73 -15.93 -0.16
N GLY A 55 -0.65 -17.26 -0.14
CA GLY A 55 -1.47 -18.16 -0.96
C GLY A 55 -0.83 -18.54 -2.27
N GLY A 56 -1.62 -19.08 -3.21
CA GLY A 56 -1.13 -19.54 -4.52
C GLY A 56 -0.79 -18.44 -5.51
N ALA A 57 -1.21 -17.20 -5.22
CA ALA A 57 -0.88 -15.99 -5.98
C ALA A 57 -0.51 -14.88 -4.98
N PRO A 58 0.67 -14.97 -4.35
CA PRO A 58 1.05 -14.01 -3.34
C PRO A 58 1.21 -12.63 -3.96
N THR A 59 0.79 -11.61 -3.23
CA THR A 59 0.63 -10.25 -3.78
C THR A 59 1.07 -9.22 -2.76
N VAL A 60 1.82 -8.22 -3.22
CA VAL A 60 2.15 -7.03 -2.43
C VAL A 60 1.23 -5.88 -2.86
N THR A 61 0.50 -5.31 -1.92
CA THR A 61 -0.37 -4.15 -2.11
C THR A 61 0.24 -2.94 -1.42
N VAL A 62 0.23 -1.79 -2.10
CA VAL A 62 0.63 -0.50 -1.52
C VAL A 62 -0.39 0.58 -1.85
N VAL A 63 -0.67 1.44 -0.87
CA VAL A 63 -1.53 2.62 -1.03
C VAL A 63 -0.69 3.88 -0.95
N LEU A 64 -0.69 4.66 -2.03
CA LEU A 64 -0.16 6.01 -2.07
C LEU A 64 -1.29 7.01 -1.84
N HIS A 65 -1.00 8.16 -1.25
CA HIS A 65 -2.03 9.17 -1.07
C HIS A 65 -1.51 10.60 -1.05
N ALA A 66 -2.43 11.53 -1.28
CA ALA A 66 -2.33 12.94 -0.95
C ALA A 66 -3.53 13.35 -0.10
N GLN A 67 -3.46 14.47 0.62
CA GLN A 67 -4.56 14.94 1.48
C GLN A 67 -5.07 16.32 1.06
N ARG A 68 -6.39 16.52 1.18
CA ARG A 68 -7.07 17.77 0.77
C ARG A 68 -6.56 18.97 1.56
N SER A 69 -6.24 18.81 2.84
CA SER A 69 -5.77 19.89 3.70
C SER A 69 -4.51 20.61 3.18
N ASP A 70 -3.65 19.93 2.41
CA ASP A 70 -2.46 20.55 1.82
C ASP A 70 -2.78 21.52 0.69
N VAL A 71 -3.81 21.20 -0.13
CA VAL A 71 -4.25 22.03 -1.26
C VAL A 71 -5.78 22.08 -1.32
N PRO A 72 -6.45 22.82 -0.42
CA PRO A 72 -7.90 22.74 -0.22
C PRO A 72 -8.77 23.08 -1.43
N LYS A 73 -8.21 23.82 -2.40
CA LYS A 73 -8.90 24.28 -3.60
C LYS A 73 -8.73 23.36 -4.81
N MET A 74 -7.87 22.35 -4.71
CA MET A 74 -7.64 21.44 -5.84
C MET A 74 -8.80 20.45 -5.97
N ASP A 75 -9.21 20.18 -7.20
CA ASP A 75 -10.27 19.23 -7.46
C ASP A 75 -9.80 17.76 -7.26
N PRO A 76 -10.71 16.83 -6.92
CA PRO A 76 -10.36 15.43 -6.69
C PRO A 76 -9.60 14.73 -7.81
N LYS A 77 -9.88 15.06 -9.08
CA LYS A 77 -9.26 14.41 -10.22
C LYS A 77 -7.80 14.84 -10.34
N SER A 78 -7.53 16.13 -10.16
CA SER A 78 -6.17 16.67 -10.11
C SER A 78 -5.37 16.07 -8.96
N MET A 79 -5.97 15.94 -7.77
CA MET A 79 -5.33 15.29 -6.61
C MET A 79 -4.95 13.84 -6.92
N LEU A 80 -5.87 13.02 -7.45
CA LEU A 80 -5.58 11.64 -7.84
C LEU A 80 -4.49 11.54 -8.91
N ASN A 81 -4.47 12.48 -9.88
CA ASN A 81 -3.43 12.50 -10.91
C ASN A 81 -2.03 12.81 -10.33
N ILE A 82 -1.94 13.65 -9.31
CA ILE A 82 -0.67 13.90 -8.60
C ILE A 82 -0.18 12.62 -7.92
N VAL A 83 -1.08 11.88 -7.25
CA VAL A 83 -0.72 10.60 -6.63
C VAL A 83 -0.29 9.58 -7.69
N ARG A 84 -0.99 9.51 -8.84
CA ARG A 84 -0.58 8.67 -9.97
C ARG A 84 0.80 9.03 -10.50
N GLY A 85 1.16 10.31 -10.56
CA GLY A 85 2.51 10.74 -10.92
C GLY A 85 3.60 10.11 -10.04
N ARG A 86 3.33 9.98 -8.72
CA ARG A 86 4.21 9.24 -7.80
C ARG A 86 4.20 7.73 -8.07
N ALA A 87 3.04 7.17 -8.41
CA ALA A 87 2.86 5.75 -8.69
C ALA A 87 3.68 5.25 -9.90
N GLU A 88 4.03 6.12 -10.85
CA GLU A 88 4.73 5.74 -12.08
C GLU A 88 6.08 5.02 -11.83
N GLY A 89 6.75 5.28 -10.70
CA GLY A 89 7.93 4.53 -10.30
C GLY A 89 7.61 3.06 -10.03
N LEU A 90 6.59 2.81 -9.21
CA LEU A 90 6.14 1.46 -8.87
C LEU A 90 5.52 0.74 -10.07
N LYS A 91 4.81 1.46 -10.95
CA LYS A 91 4.27 0.88 -12.19
C LYS A 91 5.38 0.36 -13.12
N ARG A 92 6.50 1.09 -13.22
CA ARG A 92 7.69 0.61 -13.95
C ARG A 92 8.31 -0.63 -13.32
N ASP A 93 8.13 -0.82 -12.01
CA ASP A 93 8.57 -2.01 -11.28
C ASP A 93 7.54 -3.17 -11.32
N GLY A 94 6.49 -3.05 -12.15
CA GLY A 94 5.50 -4.12 -12.36
C GLY A 94 4.29 -4.06 -11.43
N TYR A 95 4.02 -2.92 -10.77
CA TYR A 95 2.75 -2.72 -10.08
C TYR A 95 1.65 -2.29 -11.03
N GLU A 96 0.45 -2.79 -10.78
CA GLU A 96 -0.77 -2.39 -11.46
C GLU A 96 -1.67 -1.55 -10.55
N GLU A 97 -2.28 -0.51 -11.10
CA GLU A 97 -3.29 0.29 -10.40
C GLU A 97 -4.61 -0.49 -10.35
N VAL A 98 -5.08 -0.79 -9.14
CA VAL A 98 -6.29 -1.59 -8.92
C VAL A 98 -7.45 -0.81 -8.33
N ASP A 99 -7.19 0.36 -7.72
CA ASP A 99 -8.22 1.26 -7.20
C ASP A 99 -7.67 2.70 -7.11
N ALA A 100 -8.55 3.69 -7.27
CA ALA A 100 -8.21 5.10 -7.12
C ALA A 100 -9.45 5.89 -6.70
N LYS A 101 -9.45 6.44 -5.48
CA LYS A 101 -10.64 7.11 -4.93
C LYS A 101 -10.32 8.09 -3.79
N PRO A 102 -11.20 9.09 -3.55
CA PRO A 102 -11.20 9.81 -2.29
C PRO A 102 -11.65 8.90 -1.13
N ARG A 103 -11.06 9.11 0.04
CA ARG A 103 -11.40 8.47 1.32
C ARG A 103 -11.55 9.55 2.38
N GLU A 104 -12.73 9.65 2.96
CA GLU A 104 -12.97 10.55 4.09
C GLU A 104 -12.25 10.04 5.34
N ILE A 105 -11.61 10.97 6.04
CA ILE A 105 -11.00 10.74 7.34
C ILE A 105 -11.92 11.35 8.37
N CYS A 106 -12.65 10.49 9.07
CA CYS A 106 -13.65 10.93 10.05
C CYS A 106 -13.10 10.85 11.48
N SER A 107 -13.53 11.80 12.30
CA SER A 107 -13.33 11.77 13.75
C SER A 107 -14.01 10.54 14.34
N VAL A 108 -13.29 9.84 15.23
CA VAL A 108 -13.84 8.68 15.95
C VAL A 108 -14.86 9.06 17.02
N ASN A 109 -14.89 10.34 17.43
CA ASN A 109 -15.74 10.81 18.52
C ASN A 109 -17.15 11.17 18.03
N ASP A 110 -17.25 11.85 16.90
CA ASP A 110 -18.48 12.46 16.38
C ASP A 110 -18.75 12.17 14.90
N GLY A 111 -17.84 11.46 14.21
CA GLY A 111 -17.99 11.12 12.80
C GLY A 111 -17.77 12.28 11.83
N ALA A 112 -17.43 13.48 12.32
CA ALA A 112 -17.18 14.63 11.45
C ALA A 112 -16.00 14.37 10.50
N VAL A 113 -16.12 14.80 9.25
CA VAL A 113 -15.03 14.69 8.25
C VAL A 113 -13.93 15.67 8.63
N LEU A 114 -12.78 15.14 9.06
CA LEU A 114 -11.58 15.89 9.40
C LEU A 114 -10.75 16.22 8.16
N ASP A 115 -10.63 15.27 7.23
CA ASP A 115 -9.93 15.46 5.97
C ASP A 115 -10.44 14.49 4.89
N VAL A 116 -9.95 14.66 3.65
CA VAL A 116 -10.15 13.72 2.55
C VAL A 116 -8.79 13.35 1.99
N TRP A 117 -8.51 12.06 1.96
CA TRP A 117 -7.33 11.50 1.30
C TRP A 117 -7.67 11.02 -0.09
N TYR A 118 -6.82 11.31 -1.05
CA TYR A 118 -6.94 10.81 -2.41
C TYR A 118 -5.97 9.66 -2.57
N GLU A 119 -6.49 8.45 -2.59
CA GLU A 119 -5.70 7.23 -2.51
C GLU A 119 -5.61 6.54 -3.87
N VAL A 120 -4.42 6.05 -4.21
CA VAL A 120 -4.16 5.17 -5.35
C VAL A 120 -3.60 3.87 -4.79
N THR A 121 -4.30 2.76 -5.06
CA THR A 121 -3.91 1.42 -4.63
C THR A 121 -3.24 0.69 -5.79
N LEU A 122 -2.04 0.18 -5.52
CA LEU A 122 -1.21 -0.54 -6.46
C LEU A 122 -1.01 -1.97 -5.95
N ARG A 123 -0.95 -2.94 -6.87
CA ARG A 123 -0.65 -4.34 -6.55
C ARG A 123 0.40 -4.92 -7.47
N ARG A 124 1.23 -5.80 -6.94
CA ARG A 124 2.18 -6.60 -7.70
C ARG A 124 2.13 -8.04 -7.22
N GLU A 125 1.89 -8.96 -8.15
CA GLU A 125 2.04 -10.39 -7.89
C GLU A 125 3.52 -10.73 -7.74
N VAL A 126 3.82 -11.63 -6.81
CA VAL A 126 5.17 -12.15 -6.55
C VAL A 126 5.15 -13.68 -6.64
N SER A 127 6.32 -14.29 -6.79
CA SER A 127 6.47 -15.72 -7.09
C SER A 127 6.91 -16.57 -5.90
N SER A 128 7.36 -15.95 -4.81
CA SER A 128 7.88 -16.70 -3.65
C SER A 128 7.77 -15.91 -2.37
N LEU A 129 7.99 -16.59 -1.24
CA LEU A 129 8.10 -15.97 0.07
C LEU A 129 9.24 -14.97 0.12
N ASP A 130 10.42 -15.35 -0.40
CA ASP A 130 11.59 -14.47 -0.43
C ASP A 130 11.33 -13.21 -1.26
N GLU A 131 10.67 -13.34 -2.41
CA GLU A 131 10.29 -12.19 -3.23
C GLU A 131 9.25 -11.32 -2.50
N ALA A 132 8.23 -11.93 -1.89
CA ALA A 132 7.23 -11.20 -1.11
C ALA A 132 7.86 -10.37 0.02
N VAL A 133 8.83 -10.95 0.73
CA VAL A 133 9.53 -10.29 1.83
C VAL A 133 10.45 -9.17 1.33
N ALA A 134 11.28 -9.45 0.32
CA ALA A 134 12.17 -8.46 -0.26
C ALA A 134 11.38 -7.27 -0.83
N GLU A 135 10.28 -7.56 -1.50
CA GLU A 135 9.41 -6.55 -2.10
C GLU A 135 8.65 -5.75 -1.03
N ALA A 136 8.20 -6.39 0.03
CA ALA A 136 7.61 -5.71 1.18
C ALA A 136 8.58 -4.73 1.82
N GLN A 137 9.85 -5.11 2.06
CA GLN A 137 10.86 -4.20 2.59
C GLN A 137 11.10 -3.02 1.66
N ARG A 138 11.24 -3.30 0.35
CA ARG A 138 11.47 -2.27 -0.67
C ARG A 138 10.33 -1.25 -0.69
N VAL A 139 9.08 -1.71 -0.83
CA VAL A 139 7.91 -0.82 -0.94
C VAL A 139 7.61 -0.11 0.38
N PHE A 140 7.93 -0.72 1.52
CA PHE A 140 7.80 -0.08 2.83
C PHE A 140 8.77 1.10 3.01
N SER A 141 9.92 1.08 2.32
CA SER A 141 10.88 2.20 2.32
C SER A 141 10.49 3.38 1.40
N VAL A 142 9.50 3.19 0.50
CA VAL A 142 9.05 4.23 -0.42
C VAL A 142 8.20 5.27 0.32
N GLU A 143 8.44 6.56 0.09
CA GLU A 143 7.53 7.61 0.57
C GLU A 143 6.14 7.46 -0.08
N ARG A 144 5.11 7.22 0.73
CA ARG A 144 3.73 6.94 0.30
C ARG A 144 2.82 8.16 0.38
N TYR A 145 3.23 9.18 1.13
CA TYR A 145 2.54 10.45 1.18
C TYR A 145 3.08 11.41 0.11
N VAL A 146 2.17 12.01 -0.65
CA VAL A 146 2.47 12.93 -1.73
C VAL A 146 1.95 14.29 -1.34
N VAL A 147 2.85 15.22 -1.05
CA VAL A 147 2.51 16.64 -0.88
C VAL A 147 2.16 17.20 -2.28
N PRO A 148 0.91 17.60 -2.53
CA PRO A 148 0.54 18.28 -3.76
C PRO A 148 1.02 19.74 -3.67
N GLY A 149 1.83 20.18 -4.63
CA GLY A 149 2.39 21.53 -4.65
C GLY A 149 3.64 21.58 -5.53
N PRO A 150 4.10 22.78 -5.95
CA PRO A 150 5.33 22.85 -6.73
C PRO A 150 6.47 22.30 -5.86
N LYS A 151 7.07 21.18 -6.29
CA LYS A 151 8.49 20.99 -6.01
C LYS A 151 9.19 22.05 -6.84
N ASP A 152 10.01 22.85 -6.18
CA ASP A 152 10.84 23.91 -6.80
C ASP A 152 11.45 23.49 -8.15
#